data_AF-A0A973FD13-F1
#
_entry.id   AF-A0A973FD13-F1
#
_cell.length_a   1.000
_cell.length_b   1.000
_cell.length_c   1.000
_cell.angle_alpha   90.00
_cell.angle_beta   90.00
_cell.angle_gamma   90.00
#
_symmetry.space_group_name_H-M   'P 1'
#
loop_
_entity.id
_entity.type
_entity.pdbx_description
1 polymer ?
#
loop_
_entity_poly.entity_id
_entity_poly.type
_entity_poly.pdbx_seq_one_letter_code
_entity_poly.pdbx_strand_id
1 'polypeptide(L)'
;MQKARSSMLSIIAISGSLFCLPLNGNAAQTKISYADEILKDVREDKVYLLENIRRKVTKPSEKMVIEALLTEDGPKAANLYRKQLAEHPDPQLDDVSRTRLAAYERAVAATARPVLNASKQGSPAAQITASQPLPGSTAKKPDTVSRKTPALITPKPATVTAASPKSKKPDSVMQQSPTPEVKPASAVATQKPSTATPSSASTLKTQAPPAARPVSGGAYTLQFGSFDSVTNADQLASQVSSSAQASVQQIGDVYKVRLKRTFATREEATAFARSLPIESFVVTVQP
;
A
#
# COMPACT_ATOMS: atom_id res chain seq x y z
N MET A 1 5.79 4.73 -72.44
CA MET A 1 4.54 5.31 -73.00
C MET A 1 3.35 4.68 -72.30
N GLN A 2 2.34 5.49 -72.00
CA GLN A 2 0.92 5.17 -71.81
C GLN A 2 0.54 4.18 -70.67
N LYS A 3 -0.16 4.65 -69.62
CA LYS A 3 -1.60 5.02 -69.57
C LYS A 3 -2.46 3.76 -69.68
N ALA A 4 -3.46 3.48 -68.86
CA ALA A 4 -4.01 3.98 -67.61
C ALA A 4 -5.23 3.07 -67.33
N ARG A 5 -5.79 3.22 -66.13
CA ARG A 5 -7.22 3.12 -65.83
C ARG A 5 -7.87 1.76 -65.57
N SER A 6 -8.54 1.81 -64.41
CA SER A 6 -9.90 1.36 -64.12
C SER A 6 -10.11 -0.13 -63.90
N SER A 7 -10.34 -0.53 -62.64
CA SER A 7 -11.60 -0.35 -61.87
C SER A 7 -12.57 -1.48 -62.20
N MET A 8 -12.69 -2.41 -61.26
CA MET A 8 -13.92 -3.19 -61.15
C MET A 8 -14.33 -3.26 -59.69
N LEU A 9 -15.52 -2.69 -59.47
CA LEU A 9 -16.32 -2.68 -58.26
C LEU A 9 -16.32 -4.04 -57.57
N SER A 10 -16.17 -4.03 -56.25
CA SER A 10 -16.87 -4.99 -55.39
C SER A 10 -17.63 -4.23 -54.33
N ILE A 11 -18.92 -4.06 -54.63
CA ILE A 11 -19.98 -3.74 -53.68
C ILE A 11 -20.10 -4.96 -52.76
N ILE A 12 -19.73 -4.83 -51.50
CA ILE A 12 -20.27 -5.70 -50.45
C ILE A 12 -20.96 -4.80 -49.44
N ALA A 13 -22.28 -4.75 -49.59
CA ALA A 13 -23.19 -4.35 -48.55
C ALA A 13 -23.07 -5.35 -47.39
N ILE A 14 -22.54 -4.92 -46.24
CA ILE A 14 -22.78 -5.58 -44.96
C ILE A 14 -23.37 -4.54 -44.02
N SER A 15 -24.70 -4.53 -44.05
CA SER A 15 -25.58 -4.67 -42.89
C SER A 15 -25.11 -4.00 -41.60
N GLY A 16 -25.88 -3.00 -41.20
CA GLY A 16 -25.72 -2.27 -39.95
C GLY A 16 -25.58 -3.19 -38.75
N SER A 17 -24.39 -3.17 -38.16
CA SER A 17 -24.27 -3.26 -36.72
C SER A 17 -24.27 -1.82 -36.25
N LEU A 18 -25.45 -1.35 -35.82
CA LEU A 18 -25.59 -0.24 -34.90
C LEU A 18 -24.78 -0.64 -33.66
N PHE A 19 -23.47 -0.43 -33.71
CA PHE A 19 -22.58 -0.59 -32.59
C PHE A 19 -23.03 0.51 -31.63
N CYS A 20 -23.94 0.17 -30.73
CA CYS A 20 -24.18 0.91 -29.52
C CYS A 20 -22.81 1.10 -28.88
N LEU A 21 -22.20 2.26 -29.12
CA LEU A 21 -21.18 2.79 -28.25
C LEU A 21 -21.79 2.66 -26.85
N PRO A 22 -21.19 1.88 -25.93
CA PRO A 22 -21.60 1.98 -24.56
C PRO A 22 -21.34 3.44 -24.19
N LEU A 23 -22.43 4.20 -24.06
CA LEU A 23 -22.46 5.33 -23.16
C LEU A 23 -22.11 4.71 -21.80
N ASN A 24 -20.81 4.64 -21.53
CA ASN A 24 -20.29 4.56 -20.19
C ASN A 24 -20.82 5.82 -19.51
N GLY A 25 -22.02 5.70 -18.97
CA GLY A 25 -22.53 6.56 -17.91
C GLY A 25 -21.54 6.42 -16.76
N ASN A 26 -20.44 7.15 -16.85
CA ASN A 26 -19.65 7.58 -15.71
C ASN A 26 -20.58 8.48 -14.91
N ALA A 27 -21.56 7.89 -14.22
CA ALA A 27 -22.02 8.45 -12.97
C ALA A 27 -20.73 8.78 -12.21
N ALA A 28 -20.55 10.05 -11.88
CA ALA A 28 -19.34 10.60 -11.32
C ALA A 28 -19.02 9.95 -9.98
N GLN A 29 -18.51 8.72 -10.02
CA GLN A 29 -17.70 8.16 -8.96
C GLN A 29 -16.55 9.12 -8.85
N THR A 30 -16.58 9.91 -7.79
CA THR A 30 -15.47 10.73 -7.33
C THR A 30 -14.28 9.79 -7.20
N LYS A 31 -13.45 9.71 -8.25
CA LYS A 31 -12.30 8.83 -8.30
C LYS A 31 -11.38 9.30 -7.18
N ILE A 32 -11.39 8.54 -6.08
CA ILE A 32 -10.53 8.76 -4.94
C ILE A 32 -9.09 8.77 -5.49
N SER A 33 -8.41 9.90 -5.31
CA SER A 33 -7.00 10.00 -5.66
C SER A 33 -6.19 9.45 -4.51
N TYR A 34 -5.20 8.63 -4.85
CA TYR A 34 -4.23 8.09 -3.90
C TYR A 34 -2.87 8.80 -4.00
N ALA A 35 -2.76 9.88 -4.77
CA ALA A 35 -1.51 10.61 -4.98
C ALA A 35 -0.78 10.97 -3.68
N ASP A 36 -1.48 11.55 -2.69
CA ASP A 36 -0.87 11.93 -1.42
C ASP A 36 -0.38 10.73 -0.60
N GLU A 37 -1.11 9.61 -0.65
CA GLU A 37 -0.72 8.36 0.04
C GLU A 37 0.51 7.74 -0.63
N ILE A 38 0.55 7.71 -1.97
CA ILE A 38 1.72 7.26 -2.75
C ILE A 38 2.94 8.11 -2.40
N LEU A 39 2.82 9.44 -2.39
CA LEU A 39 3.94 10.33 -2.05
C LEU A 39 4.45 10.09 -0.63
N LYS A 40 3.54 9.90 0.32
CA LYS A 40 3.88 9.61 1.71
C LYS A 40 4.63 8.28 1.81
N ASP A 41 4.11 7.23 1.21
CA ASP A 41 4.69 5.89 1.29
C ASP A 41 6.05 5.81 0.59
N VAL A 42 6.24 6.51 -0.53
CA VAL A 42 7.54 6.62 -1.21
C VAL A 42 8.56 7.36 -0.35
N ARG A 43 8.13 8.41 0.37
CA ARG A 43 9.01 9.17 1.27
C ARG A 43 9.42 8.35 2.50
N GLU A 44 8.51 7.53 3.00
CA GLU A 44 8.73 6.66 4.17
C GLU A 44 9.32 5.29 3.79
N ASP A 45 9.59 5.05 2.50
CA ASP A 45 10.09 3.79 1.94
C ASP A 45 9.20 2.56 2.27
N LYS A 46 7.89 2.77 2.32
CA LYS A 46 6.90 1.74 2.66
C LYS A 46 6.36 1.03 1.42
N VAL A 47 7.24 0.29 0.74
CA VAL A 47 6.93 -0.43 -0.51
C VAL A 47 5.71 -1.36 -0.38
N TYR A 48 5.57 -2.04 0.76
CA TYR A 48 4.45 -2.95 1.02
C TYR A 48 3.07 -2.25 1.01
N LEU A 49 2.99 -0.96 1.36
CA LEU A 49 1.74 -0.21 1.30
C LEU A 49 1.34 0.12 -0.15
N LEU A 50 2.33 0.34 -1.02
CA LEU A 50 2.09 0.59 -2.45
C LEU A 50 1.40 -0.62 -3.13
N GLU A 51 1.68 -1.85 -2.69
CA GLU A 51 0.98 -3.04 -3.18
C GLU A 51 -0.51 -3.09 -2.80
N ASN A 52 -0.86 -2.57 -1.62
CA ASN A 52 -2.25 -2.44 -1.21
C ASN A 52 -2.98 -1.37 -2.04
N ILE A 53 -2.33 -0.22 -2.27
CA ILE A 53 -2.87 0.87 -3.09
C ILE A 53 -3.03 0.42 -4.55
N ARG A 54 -2.11 -0.40 -5.08
CA ARG A 54 -2.16 -0.94 -6.45
C ARG A 54 -3.50 -1.58 -6.81
N ARG A 55 -4.14 -2.25 -5.84
CA ARG A 55 -5.43 -2.93 -6.06
C ARG A 55 -6.63 -1.97 -6.08
N LYS A 56 -6.49 -0.79 -5.48
CA LYS A 56 -7.56 0.19 -5.27
C LYS A 56 -7.49 1.36 -6.25
N VAL A 57 -6.32 1.60 -6.83
CA VAL A 57 -6.07 2.69 -7.77
C VAL A 57 -6.86 2.49 -9.07
N THR A 58 -7.57 3.55 -9.44
CA THR A 58 -8.34 3.61 -10.69
C THR A 58 -7.79 4.64 -11.66
N LYS A 59 -6.97 5.60 -11.19
CA LYS A 59 -6.34 6.60 -12.06
C LYS A 59 -5.15 5.98 -12.81
N PRO A 60 -5.05 6.18 -14.13
CA PRO A 60 -3.96 5.60 -14.91
C PRO A 60 -2.59 6.17 -14.54
N SER A 61 -2.50 7.47 -14.20
CA SER A 61 -1.26 8.11 -13.72
C SER A 61 -0.71 7.41 -12.47
N GLU A 62 -1.54 7.29 -11.44
CA GLU A 62 -1.24 6.59 -10.18
C GLU A 62 -0.82 5.13 -10.42
N LYS A 63 -1.56 4.42 -11.28
CA LYS A 63 -1.29 3.00 -11.58
C LYS A 63 0.11 2.82 -12.15
N MET A 64 0.49 3.67 -13.10
CA MET A 64 1.79 3.59 -13.76
C MET A 64 2.94 3.92 -12.81
N VAL A 65 2.77 4.93 -11.95
CA VAL A 65 3.80 5.29 -10.96
C VAL A 65 3.99 4.18 -9.95
N ILE A 66 2.90 3.58 -9.44
CA ILE A 66 2.98 2.43 -8.52
C ILE A 66 3.65 1.24 -9.20
N GLU A 67 3.28 0.92 -10.44
CA GLU A 67 3.90 -0.18 -11.18
C GLU A 67 5.39 0.06 -11.41
N ALA A 68 5.80 1.30 -11.69
CA ALA A 68 7.20 1.67 -11.82
C ALA A 68 7.96 1.54 -10.49
N LEU A 69 7.36 1.99 -9.37
CA LEU A 69 7.95 1.90 -8.03
C LEU A 69 8.11 0.45 -7.54
N LEU A 70 7.19 -0.43 -7.92
CA LEU A 70 7.23 -1.86 -7.59
C LEU A 70 8.04 -2.69 -8.59
N THR A 71 8.58 -2.09 -9.64
CA THR A 71 9.39 -2.79 -10.65
C THR A 71 10.87 -2.79 -10.24
N GLU A 72 11.44 -3.99 -10.06
CA GLU A 72 12.87 -4.15 -9.73
C GLU A 72 13.80 -3.84 -10.92
N ASP A 73 13.33 -4.03 -12.14
CA ASP A 73 14.07 -3.71 -13.37
C ASP A 73 14.12 -2.19 -13.60
N GLY A 74 15.28 -1.59 -13.33
CA GLY A 74 15.50 -0.16 -13.47
C GLY A 74 15.15 0.43 -14.86
N PRO A 75 15.66 -0.14 -15.98
CA PRO A 75 15.29 0.30 -17.32
C PRO A 75 13.77 0.27 -17.59
N LYS A 76 13.07 -0.78 -17.15
CA LYS A 76 11.63 -0.92 -17.29
C LYS A 76 10.88 0.11 -16.43
N ALA A 77 11.29 0.30 -15.18
CA ALA A 77 10.73 1.33 -14.30
C ALA A 77 10.91 2.74 -14.90
N ALA A 78 12.08 3.04 -15.44
CA ALA A 78 12.35 4.31 -16.13
C ALA A 78 11.45 4.50 -17.37
N ASN A 79 11.15 3.44 -18.12
CA ASN A 79 10.21 3.52 -19.23
C ASN A 79 8.79 3.90 -18.76
N LEU A 80 8.31 3.26 -17.69
CA LEU A 80 7.00 3.53 -17.10
C LEU A 80 6.88 4.98 -16.61
N TYR A 81 7.91 5.55 -15.95
CA TYR A 81 7.90 6.96 -15.56
C TYR A 81 7.84 7.91 -16.75
N ARG A 82 8.62 7.66 -17.81
CA ARG A 82 8.57 8.48 -19.03
C ARG A 82 7.19 8.41 -19.69
N LYS A 83 6.60 7.21 -19.73
CA LYS A 83 5.28 7.00 -20.31
C LYS A 83 4.18 7.67 -19.48
N GLN A 84 4.26 7.66 -18.15
CA GLN A 84 3.34 8.43 -17.30
C GLN A 84 3.42 9.93 -17.60
N LEU A 85 4.63 10.50 -17.64
CA LEU A 85 4.82 11.93 -17.93
C LEU A 85 4.31 12.35 -19.34
N ALA A 86 4.34 11.43 -20.30
CA ALA A 86 3.92 11.71 -21.68
C ALA A 86 2.41 11.49 -21.91
N GLU A 87 1.84 10.39 -21.39
CA GLU A 87 0.46 9.98 -21.69
C GLU A 87 -0.53 10.40 -20.59
N HIS A 88 -0.08 10.51 -19.34
CA HIS A 88 -0.91 10.75 -18.16
C HIS A 88 -0.23 11.73 -17.18
N PRO A 89 0.02 12.99 -17.60
CA PRO A 89 0.68 13.98 -16.74
C PRO A 89 -0.18 14.27 -15.50
N ASP A 90 0.45 14.24 -14.33
CA ASP A 90 -0.21 14.44 -13.04
C ASP A 90 0.68 15.30 -12.14
N PRO A 91 0.37 16.59 -11.93
CA PRO A 91 1.25 17.52 -11.22
C PRO A 91 1.67 17.06 -9.82
N GLN A 92 0.87 16.21 -9.15
CA GLN A 92 1.20 15.68 -7.83
C GLN A 92 2.24 14.56 -7.89
N LEU A 93 2.26 13.76 -8.96
CA LEU A 93 3.14 12.60 -9.10
C LEU A 93 4.35 12.84 -10.00
N ASP A 94 4.27 13.85 -10.87
CA ASP A 94 5.31 14.18 -11.84
C ASP A 94 6.68 14.42 -11.19
N ASP A 95 6.70 15.00 -9.99
CA ASP A 95 7.94 15.26 -9.24
C ASP A 95 8.66 13.95 -8.84
N VAL A 96 7.90 12.94 -8.38
CA VAL A 96 8.47 11.62 -8.05
C VAL A 96 9.01 10.94 -9.31
N SER A 97 8.26 10.97 -10.41
CA SER A 97 8.68 10.40 -11.69
C SER A 97 9.98 11.05 -12.19
N ARG A 98 10.08 12.38 -12.16
CA ARG A 98 11.29 13.12 -12.57
C ARG A 98 12.47 12.84 -11.66
N THR A 99 12.26 12.82 -10.34
CA THR A 99 13.30 12.53 -9.36
C THR A 99 13.88 11.14 -9.54
N ARG A 100 13.02 10.13 -9.72
CA ARG A 100 13.45 8.74 -9.95
C ARG A 100 14.15 8.56 -11.29
N LEU A 101 13.70 9.23 -12.36
CA LEU A 101 14.39 9.24 -13.65
C LEU A 101 15.79 9.85 -13.56
N ALA A 102 15.93 10.99 -12.89
CA ALA A 102 17.24 11.62 -12.69
C ALA A 102 18.18 10.72 -11.88
N ALA A 103 17.68 10.03 -10.86
CA ALA A 103 18.45 9.07 -10.08
C ALA A 103 18.93 7.88 -10.96
N TYR A 104 18.03 7.33 -11.78
CA TYR A 104 18.36 6.27 -12.73
C TYR A 104 19.45 6.70 -13.73
N GLU A 105 19.32 7.89 -14.32
CA GLU A 105 20.31 8.42 -15.28
C GLU A 105 21.70 8.60 -14.65
N ARG A 106 21.76 9.07 -13.38
CA ARG A 106 23.01 9.13 -12.62
C ARG A 106 23.61 7.75 -12.37
N ALA A 107 22.79 6.76 -12.02
CA ALA A 107 23.25 5.39 -11.79
C ALA A 107 23.80 4.76 -13.07
N VAL A 108 23.11 4.90 -14.20
CA VAL A 108 23.57 4.42 -15.51
C VAL A 108 24.88 5.11 -15.91
N ALA A 109 24.98 6.43 -15.72
CA ALA A 109 26.20 7.18 -16.01
C ALA A 109 27.38 6.77 -15.12
N ALA A 110 27.12 6.43 -13.86
CA ALA A 110 28.14 5.92 -12.94
C ALA A 110 28.65 4.54 -13.36
N THR A 111 27.77 3.64 -13.77
CA THR A 111 28.13 2.29 -14.23
C THR A 111 28.84 2.32 -15.59
N ALA A 112 28.50 3.26 -16.46
CA ALA A 112 29.11 3.38 -17.79
C ALA A 112 30.55 3.92 -17.77
N ARG A 113 31.04 4.40 -16.63
CA ARG A 113 32.45 4.81 -16.52
C ARG A 113 33.34 3.57 -16.44
N PRO A 114 34.19 3.32 -17.44
CA PRO A 114 35.10 2.19 -17.39
C PRO A 114 36.05 2.39 -16.20
N VAL A 115 36.29 1.31 -15.44
CA VAL A 115 37.16 1.25 -14.23
C VAL A 115 38.65 1.39 -14.60
N LEU A 116 38.97 2.26 -15.55
CA LEU A 116 40.33 2.56 -15.95
C LEU A 116 40.92 3.50 -14.88
N ASN A 117 41.83 2.95 -14.08
CA ASN A 117 42.63 3.57 -13.01
C ASN A 117 42.09 3.51 -11.57
N ALA A 118 41.82 2.30 -11.07
CA ALA A 118 41.86 2.02 -9.63
C ALA A 118 43.24 1.50 -9.14
N SER A 119 44.28 1.56 -9.98
CA SER A 119 45.65 1.16 -9.61
C SER A 119 46.48 2.40 -9.31
N LYS A 120 46.85 2.60 -8.04
CA LYS A 120 47.66 3.69 -7.45
C LYS A 120 46.89 4.92 -6.98
N GLN A 121 46.07 4.77 -5.95
CA GLN A 121 45.93 5.85 -4.97
C GLN A 121 45.99 5.24 -3.57
N GLY A 122 47.13 5.47 -2.92
CA GLY A 122 47.46 4.90 -1.63
C GLY A 122 46.46 5.29 -0.56
N SER A 123 46.27 4.39 0.38
CA SER A 123 45.57 4.60 1.64
C SER A 123 46.06 5.87 2.33
N PRO A 124 45.21 6.88 2.60
CA PRO A 124 45.47 7.79 3.69
C PRO A 124 45.07 7.07 4.98
N ALA A 125 46.08 6.85 5.82
CA ALA A 125 45.91 6.41 7.19
C ALA A 125 44.93 7.33 7.94
N ALA A 126 44.23 6.71 8.90
CA ALA A 126 43.27 7.32 9.80
C ALA A 126 43.69 8.71 10.33
N GLN A 127 42.88 9.72 10.06
CA GLN A 127 42.73 10.86 10.96
C GLN A 127 41.33 10.82 11.55
N ILE A 128 41.30 10.34 12.79
CA ILE A 128 40.18 10.41 13.71
C ILE A 128 40.16 11.86 14.19
N THR A 129 39.28 12.70 13.63
CA THR A 129 39.02 14.03 14.19
C THR A 129 37.62 14.02 14.79
N ALA A 130 37.61 13.92 16.12
CA ALA A 130 36.45 14.12 16.95
C ALA A 130 35.93 15.57 16.86
N SER A 131 34.65 15.72 17.17
CA SER A 131 33.94 16.98 17.49
C SER A 131 33.45 17.81 16.29
N GLN A 132 32.16 17.65 15.95
CA GLN A 132 31.35 18.80 15.54
C GLN A 132 30.01 18.83 16.29
N PRO A 133 29.60 19.98 16.85
CA PRO A 133 28.42 20.10 17.70
C PRO A 133 27.15 20.36 16.89
N LEU A 134 26.01 19.98 17.46
CA LEU A 134 24.67 20.37 17.01
C LEU A 134 24.53 21.91 16.97
N PRO A 135 23.89 22.46 15.92
CA PRO A 135 23.15 23.70 16.04
C PRO A 135 21.65 23.42 16.09
N GLY A 136 21.05 23.71 17.24
CA GLY A 136 19.60 23.86 17.38
C GLY A 136 19.12 25.05 16.54
N SER A 137 18.08 24.82 15.74
CA SER A 137 17.39 25.88 15.00
C SER A 137 16.05 26.15 15.67
N THR A 138 16.06 27.16 16.54
CA THR A 138 14.86 27.80 17.08
C THR A 138 14.23 28.71 16.02
N ALA A 139 12.90 28.67 15.99
CA ALA A 139 12.01 29.53 15.23
C ALA A 139 12.42 31.01 15.17
N LYS A 140 12.26 31.61 13.98
CA LYS A 140 11.92 33.04 13.78
C LYS A 140 11.38 33.28 12.36
N LYS A 141 10.08 33.64 12.27
CA LYS A 141 9.53 34.63 11.32
C LYS A 141 10.16 36.01 11.63
N PRO A 142 10.10 37.08 10.80
CA PRO A 142 9.12 37.38 9.73
C PRO A 142 9.68 38.10 8.45
N ASP A 143 8.74 38.48 7.57
CA ASP A 143 8.72 39.59 6.60
C ASP A 143 9.33 39.51 5.20
N THR A 144 8.43 39.34 4.23
CA THR A 144 8.07 40.32 3.18
C THR A 144 9.16 41.29 2.71
N VAL A 145 9.84 40.98 1.59
CA VAL A 145 10.31 41.99 0.64
C VAL A 145 10.23 41.46 -0.79
N SER A 146 9.48 42.20 -1.62
CA SER A 146 9.43 42.15 -3.08
C SER A 146 10.80 42.08 -3.75
N ARG A 147 11.00 41.12 -4.67
CA ARG A 147 11.95 41.32 -5.78
C ARG A 147 11.60 40.51 -7.03
N LYS A 148 10.97 41.22 -7.96
CA LYS A 148 11.31 41.36 -9.39
C LYS A 148 11.67 40.07 -10.16
N THR A 149 10.71 39.67 -10.99
CA THR A 149 10.80 38.86 -12.21
C THR A 149 12.10 39.04 -13.01
N PRO A 150 12.63 37.93 -13.54
CA PRO A 150 13.22 37.92 -14.88
C PRO A 150 12.45 37.00 -15.83
N ALA A 151 12.55 37.36 -17.11
CA ALA A 151 11.73 36.95 -18.23
C ALA A 151 11.79 35.45 -18.62
N LEU A 152 10.61 34.97 -18.99
CA LEU A 152 10.29 34.19 -20.18
C LEU A 152 11.48 33.86 -21.11
N ILE A 153 11.91 32.59 -21.09
CA ILE A 153 12.64 31.96 -22.18
C ILE A 153 11.84 30.74 -22.64
N THR A 154 11.22 30.90 -23.80
CA THR A 154 10.51 29.91 -24.58
C THR A 154 11.51 29.03 -25.33
N PRO A 155 11.59 27.71 -25.09
CA PRO A 155 12.25 26.81 -26.02
C PRO A 155 11.27 26.33 -27.12
N LYS A 156 11.70 26.62 -28.34
CA LYS A 156 11.20 26.22 -29.65
C LYS A 156 11.01 24.69 -29.77
N PRO A 157 9.87 24.19 -30.30
CA PRO A 157 9.67 22.76 -30.53
C PRO A 157 10.45 22.29 -31.76
N ALA A 158 11.36 21.33 -31.57
CA ALA A 158 12.00 20.60 -32.65
C ALA A 158 11.17 19.35 -32.98
N THR A 159 10.59 19.37 -34.17
CA THR A 159 9.98 18.25 -34.87
C THR A 159 11.03 17.16 -35.07
N VAL A 160 10.83 15.98 -34.51
CA VAL A 160 11.55 14.77 -34.93
C VAL A 160 10.58 13.66 -35.29
N THR A 161 10.78 13.25 -36.52
CA THR A 161 10.04 12.34 -37.38
C THR A 161 9.95 10.93 -36.82
N ALA A 162 8.81 10.30 -37.14
CA ALA A 162 8.44 8.93 -36.87
C ALA A 162 9.47 7.89 -37.33
N ALA A 163 9.68 6.86 -36.52
CA ALA A 163 10.12 5.55 -36.95
C ALA A 163 9.36 4.47 -36.16
N SER A 164 8.46 3.78 -36.88
CA SER A 164 7.76 2.58 -36.41
C SER A 164 8.70 1.37 -36.42
N PRO A 165 8.79 0.58 -35.34
CA PRO A 165 9.23 -0.80 -35.43
C PRO A 165 8.02 -1.74 -35.46
N LYS A 166 7.90 -2.48 -36.58
CA LYS A 166 7.10 -3.70 -36.71
C LYS A 166 7.59 -4.73 -35.68
N SER A 167 6.78 -5.05 -34.68
CA SER A 167 7.01 -6.22 -33.82
C SER A 167 6.09 -7.37 -34.22
N LYS A 168 6.76 -8.48 -34.53
CA LYS A 168 6.24 -9.78 -34.92
C LYS A 168 5.46 -10.43 -33.76
N LYS A 169 4.39 -11.13 -34.11
CA LYS A 169 3.75 -12.18 -33.30
C LYS A 169 4.78 -13.16 -32.75
N PRO A 170 4.61 -13.60 -31.49
CA PRO A 170 4.85 -14.98 -31.12
C PRO A 170 3.52 -15.67 -30.76
N ASP A 171 3.42 -16.92 -31.20
CA ASP A 171 2.29 -17.83 -31.05
C ASP A 171 1.93 -18.08 -29.57
N SER A 172 0.62 -18.00 -29.29
CA SER A 172 0.02 -18.49 -28.05
C SER A 172 0.09 -20.02 -28.01
N VAL A 173 0.94 -20.56 -27.16
CA VAL A 173 0.87 -21.94 -26.72
C VAL A 173 -0.20 -22.07 -25.64
N MET A 174 -1.16 -22.96 -25.89
CA MET A 174 -2.14 -23.46 -24.95
C MET A 174 -1.45 -24.01 -23.70
N GLN A 175 -1.86 -23.59 -22.50
CA GLN A 175 -1.78 -24.52 -21.37
C GLN A 175 -2.92 -24.30 -20.38
N GLN A 176 -3.64 -25.41 -20.19
CA GLN A 176 -4.90 -25.58 -19.50
C GLN A 176 -4.77 -25.38 -17.99
N SER A 177 -5.81 -24.78 -17.41
CA SER A 177 -6.15 -24.85 -16.00
C SER A 177 -6.49 -26.28 -15.59
N PRO A 178 -6.07 -26.72 -14.40
CA PRO A 178 -6.86 -27.67 -13.62
C PRO A 178 -7.47 -26.97 -12.40
N THR A 179 -8.80 -27.00 -12.36
CA THR A 179 -9.66 -26.75 -11.21
C THR A 179 -9.49 -27.88 -10.20
N PRO A 180 -9.32 -27.60 -8.89
CA PRO A 180 -9.68 -28.56 -7.86
C PRO A 180 -10.98 -28.11 -7.17
N GLU A 181 -12.05 -28.82 -7.52
CA GLU A 181 -13.30 -28.92 -6.79
C GLU A 181 -13.06 -29.81 -5.55
N VAL A 182 -13.21 -29.26 -4.34
CA VAL A 182 -13.19 -30.05 -3.11
C VAL A 182 -14.45 -29.78 -2.31
N LYS A 183 -15.27 -30.84 -2.21
CA LYS A 183 -16.46 -31.01 -1.39
C LYS A 183 -16.19 -30.71 0.10
N PRO A 184 -17.14 -30.08 0.83
CA PRO A 184 -17.15 -30.09 2.28
C PRO A 184 -17.83 -31.36 2.80
N ALA A 185 -17.13 -32.13 3.64
CA ALA A 185 -17.69 -33.23 4.41
C ALA A 185 -17.89 -32.81 5.88
N SER A 186 -19.07 -33.13 6.39
CA SER A 186 -19.60 -32.91 7.73
C SER A 186 -18.84 -33.59 8.87
N ALA A 187 -18.88 -32.99 10.07
CA ALA A 187 -19.10 -33.63 11.39
C ALA A 187 -19.06 -32.50 12.45
N VAL A 188 -20.17 -32.03 13.04
CA VAL A 188 -20.94 -32.61 14.15
C VAL A 188 -20.07 -33.27 15.23
N ALA A 189 -19.80 -32.54 16.31
CA ALA A 189 -19.51 -33.11 17.61
C ALA A 189 -20.07 -32.20 18.72
N THR A 190 -21.21 -32.63 19.24
CA THR A 190 -21.84 -32.22 20.49
C THR A 190 -20.91 -32.54 21.67
N GLN A 191 -20.65 -31.56 22.55
CA GLN A 191 -20.16 -31.86 23.91
C GLN A 191 -21.01 -31.17 24.98
N LYS A 192 -21.29 -32.00 25.99
CA LYS A 192 -22.30 -31.97 27.05
C LYS A 192 -21.76 -31.21 28.28
N PRO A 193 -22.63 -30.63 29.13
CA PRO A 193 -22.23 -30.01 30.39
C PRO A 193 -21.98 -31.06 31.48
N SER A 194 -20.98 -30.85 32.34
CA SER A 194 -20.85 -31.58 33.61
C SER A 194 -20.37 -30.67 34.73
N THR A 195 -21.28 -30.51 35.68
CA THR A 195 -21.12 -30.10 37.07
C THR A 195 -20.27 -31.07 37.88
N ALA A 196 -19.33 -30.57 38.69
CA ALA A 196 -19.09 -31.03 40.07
C ALA A 196 -18.05 -30.17 40.80
N THR A 197 -18.45 -29.65 41.95
CA THR A 197 -17.65 -29.06 43.05
C THR A 197 -17.10 -30.19 43.95
N PRO A 198 -15.97 -30.02 44.66
CA PRO A 198 -16.02 -29.63 46.08
C PRO A 198 -14.91 -28.61 46.46
N SER A 199 -15.23 -27.53 47.16
CA SER A 199 -15.22 -27.38 48.63
C SER A 199 -13.86 -27.65 49.28
N SER A 200 -13.14 -26.59 49.61
CA SER A 200 -12.19 -26.56 50.74
C SER A 200 -12.19 -25.14 51.31
N ALA A 201 -12.60 -25.07 52.58
CA ALA A 201 -12.69 -23.87 53.38
C ALA A 201 -11.30 -23.42 53.83
N SER A 202 -11.03 -22.12 53.77
CA SER A 202 -10.19 -21.48 54.78
C SER A 202 -10.59 -20.02 54.95
N THR A 203 -10.92 -19.70 56.19
CA THR A 203 -11.52 -18.47 56.68
C THR A 203 -10.41 -17.48 57.03
N LEU A 204 -10.41 -16.27 56.46
CA LEU A 204 -9.81 -15.08 57.07
C LEU A 204 -10.42 -13.80 56.48
N LYS A 205 -11.41 -13.32 57.23
CA LYS A 205 -11.97 -11.97 57.38
C LYS A 205 -11.17 -10.82 56.70
N THR A 206 -11.54 -10.50 55.47
CA THR A 206 -11.37 -9.16 54.86
C THR A 206 -12.65 -8.85 54.10
N GLN A 207 -13.26 -7.71 54.41
CA GLN A 207 -14.56 -7.25 53.90
C GLN A 207 -14.52 -7.20 52.36
N ALA A 208 -15.21 -8.15 51.73
CA ALA A 208 -15.25 -8.31 50.29
C ALA A 208 -15.99 -7.13 49.63
N PRO A 209 -15.43 -6.53 48.56
CA PRO A 209 -16.22 -5.70 47.65
C PRO A 209 -17.34 -6.55 47.04
N PRO A 210 -18.54 -6.01 46.82
CA PRO A 210 -19.64 -6.76 46.22
C PRO A 210 -19.18 -7.39 44.90
N ALA A 211 -19.38 -8.71 44.79
CA ALA A 211 -19.09 -9.47 43.58
C ALA A 211 -19.96 -8.92 42.43
N ALA A 212 -19.40 -7.98 41.69
CA ALA A 212 -20.00 -7.43 40.49
C ALA A 212 -20.12 -8.55 39.48
N ARG A 213 -21.35 -9.00 39.24
CA ARG A 213 -21.67 -9.89 38.14
C ARG A 213 -21.14 -9.23 36.86
N PRO A 214 -20.45 -9.96 35.96
CA PRO A 214 -20.00 -9.39 34.70
C PRO A 214 -21.25 -9.01 33.90
N VAL A 215 -21.52 -7.70 33.85
CA VAL A 215 -22.52 -7.14 32.94
C VAL A 215 -21.95 -7.27 31.54
N SER A 216 -22.30 -8.36 30.85
CA SER A 216 -22.01 -8.57 29.42
C SER A 216 -22.78 -7.55 28.60
N GLY A 217 -22.23 -6.35 28.50
CA GLY A 217 -22.82 -5.22 27.80
C GLY A 217 -21.94 -3.97 27.84
N GLY A 218 -20.63 -4.15 28.01
CA GLY A 218 -19.70 -3.03 28.04
C GLY A 218 -19.55 -2.39 26.66
N ALA A 219 -19.62 -1.06 26.60
CA ALA A 219 -19.45 -0.32 25.34
C ALA A 219 -17.99 -0.29 24.85
N TYR A 220 -17.03 -0.74 25.67
CA TYR A 220 -15.60 -0.68 25.38
C TYR A 220 -14.93 -2.05 25.45
N THR A 221 -13.95 -2.30 24.58
CA THR A 221 -13.06 -3.46 24.63
C THR A 221 -11.63 -3.05 24.27
N LEU A 222 -10.67 -3.95 24.46
CA LEU A 222 -9.29 -3.74 24.05
C LEU A 222 -9.02 -4.40 22.70
N GLN A 223 -8.30 -3.70 21.84
CA GLN A 223 -7.79 -4.20 20.58
C GLN A 223 -6.26 -4.21 20.62
N PHE A 224 -5.67 -5.37 20.30
CA PHE A 224 -4.22 -5.59 20.33
C PHE A 224 -3.56 -5.39 18.96
N GLY A 225 -4.32 -5.59 17.88
CA GLY A 225 -3.80 -5.41 16.52
C GLY A 225 -4.86 -5.58 15.45
N SER A 226 -4.48 -5.21 14.22
CA SER A 226 -5.23 -5.41 12.98
C SER A 226 -4.30 -6.07 11.96
N PHE A 227 -4.76 -7.13 11.33
CA PHE A 227 -3.97 -7.96 10.42
C PHE A 227 -4.74 -8.22 9.13
N ASP A 228 -4.03 -8.34 8.02
CA ASP A 228 -4.53 -8.81 6.74
C ASP A 228 -4.56 -10.36 6.63
N SER A 229 -3.85 -11.04 7.54
CA SER A 229 -3.74 -12.49 7.59
C SER A 229 -4.31 -13.07 8.89
N VAL A 230 -5.16 -14.10 8.74
CA VAL A 230 -5.71 -14.86 9.87
C VAL A 230 -4.61 -15.54 10.69
N THR A 231 -3.57 -16.06 10.03
CA THR A 231 -2.46 -16.76 10.71
C THR A 231 -1.70 -15.82 11.66
N ASN A 232 -1.43 -14.58 11.22
CA ASN A 232 -0.75 -13.59 12.07
C ASN A 232 -1.66 -13.14 13.23
N ALA A 233 -2.96 -12.99 12.96
CA ALA A 233 -3.93 -12.64 13.99
C ALA A 233 -4.04 -13.75 15.06
N ASP A 234 -4.06 -15.02 14.66
CA ASP A 234 -4.11 -16.18 15.57
C ASP A 234 -2.83 -16.32 16.40
N GLN A 235 -1.67 -16.04 15.82
CA GLN A 235 -0.40 -16.00 16.55
C GLN A 235 -0.43 -14.93 17.65
N LEU A 236 -0.86 -13.70 17.34
CA LEU A 236 -1.00 -12.67 18.35
C LEU A 236 -2.06 -13.04 19.40
N ALA A 237 -3.21 -13.58 18.98
CA ALA A 237 -4.26 -14.01 19.90
C ALA A 237 -3.75 -15.08 20.87
N SER A 238 -2.93 -16.02 20.40
CA SER A 238 -2.29 -17.05 21.24
C SER A 238 -1.32 -16.45 22.24
N GLN A 239 -0.51 -15.47 21.82
CA GLN A 239 0.40 -14.75 22.71
C GLN A 239 -0.36 -13.98 23.80
N VAL A 240 -1.41 -13.25 23.43
CA VAL A 240 -2.26 -12.49 24.37
C VAL A 240 -3.01 -13.42 25.32
N SER A 241 -3.41 -14.61 24.87
CA SER A 241 -4.16 -15.61 25.66
C SER A 241 -3.42 -16.08 26.92
N SER A 242 -2.10 -15.90 26.98
CA SER A 242 -1.29 -16.14 28.19
C SER A 242 -1.66 -15.19 29.35
N SER A 243 -2.10 -13.97 29.02
CA SER A 243 -2.39 -12.90 29.99
C SER A 243 -3.89 -12.58 30.06
N ALA A 244 -4.61 -12.66 28.93
CA ALA A 244 -6.02 -12.33 28.85
C ALA A 244 -6.71 -13.03 27.67
N GLN A 245 -7.98 -13.44 27.82
CA GLN A 245 -8.70 -14.14 26.75
C GLN A 245 -8.99 -13.21 25.55
N ALA A 246 -8.24 -13.39 24.47
CA ALA A 246 -8.44 -12.69 23.21
C ALA A 246 -9.22 -13.54 22.19
N SER A 247 -9.78 -12.90 21.18
CA SER A 247 -10.45 -13.51 20.03
C SER A 247 -10.10 -12.73 18.77
N VAL A 248 -9.91 -13.45 17.67
CA VAL A 248 -9.84 -12.86 16.35
C VAL A 248 -11.26 -12.59 15.85
N GLN A 249 -11.52 -11.40 15.33
CA GLN A 249 -12.77 -10.99 14.69
C GLN A 249 -12.45 -10.47 13.29
N GLN A 250 -13.10 -11.01 12.26
CA GLN A 250 -13.01 -10.49 10.91
C GLN A 250 -14.01 -9.34 10.73
N ILE A 251 -13.51 -8.15 10.40
CA ILE A 251 -14.33 -6.96 10.13
C ILE A 251 -13.93 -6.43 8.75
N GLY A 252 -14.74 -6.74 7.73
CA GLY A 252 -14.38 -6.55 6.34
C GLY A 252 -13.24 -7.49 5.93
N ASP A 253 -12.21 -6.95 5.28
CA ASP A 253 -11.03 -7.71 4.83
C ASP A 253 -9.88 -7.75 5.86
N VAL A 254 -10.14 -7.34 7.10
CA VAL A 254 -9.13 -7.21 8.16
C VAL A 254 -9.52 -8.03 9.39
N TYR A 255 -8.56 -8.78 9.92
CA TYR A 255 -8.64 -9.56 11.15
C TYR A 255 -8.19 -8.72 12.34
N LYS A 256 -9.10 -8.43 13.26
CA LYS A 256 -8.81 -7.65 14.48
C LYS A 256 -8.71 -8.59 15.67
N VAL A 257 -7.64 -8.45 16.44
CA VAL A 257 -7.45 -9.22 17.69
C VAL A 257 -7.99 -8.38 18.84
N ARG A 258 -9.10 -8.83 19.44
CA ARG A 258 -9.81 -8.11 20.51
C ARG A 258 -9.95 -8.95 21.76
N LEU A 259 -10.04 -8.28 22.91
CA LEU A 259 -10.33 -8.94 24.18
C LEU A 259 -11.78 -9.42 24.21
N LYS A 260 -12.03 -10.66 24.65
CA LYS A 260 -13.39 -11.20 24.81
C LYS A 260 -14.18 -10.47 25.89
N ARG A 261 -13.48 -9.93 26.89
CA ARG A 261 -14.07 -9.13 27.96
C ARG A 261 -14.38 -7.71 27.47
N THR A 262 -15.55 -7.21 27.83
CA THR A 262 -15.96 -5.81 27.61
C THR A 262 -15.96 -5.04 28.93
N PHE A 263 -15.80 -3.73 28.85
CA PHE A 263 -15.78 -2.79 29.97
C PHE A 263 -16.91 -1.76 29.81
N ALA A 264 -17.50 -1.36 30.94
CA ALA A 264 -18.60 -0.39 30.93
C ALA A 264 -18.10 1.04 30.62
N THR A 265 -16.89 1.37 31.07
CA THR A 265 -16.28 2.70 30.91
C THR A 265 -14.92 2.62 30.22
N ARG A 266 -14.51 3.72 29.60
CA ARG A 266 -13.22 3.82 28.90
C ARG A 266 -12.06 3.81 29.91
N GLU A 267 -12.27 4.38 31.08
CA GLU A 267 -11.30 4.49 32.17
C GLU A 267 -10.94 3.10 32.71
N GLU A 268 -11.95 2.24 32.94
CA GLU A 268 -11.75 0.85 33.37
C GLU A 268 -10.96 0.06 32.32
N ALA A 269 -11.32 0.18 31.04
CA ALA A 269 -10.58 -0.46 29.95
C ALA A 269 -9.13 0.03 29.88
N THR A 270 -8.89 1.33 30.06
CA THR A 270 -7.55 1.93 30.04
C THR A 270 -6.70 1.45 31.21
N ALA A 271 -7.28 1.38 32.41
CA ALA A 271 -6.60 0.85 33.58
C ALA A 271 -6.22 -0.63 33.38
N PHE A 272 -7.12 -1.43 32.81
CA PHE A 272 -6.83 -2.82 32.47
C PHE A 272 -5.75 -2.94 31.39
N ALA A 273 -5.79 -2.11 30.35
CA ALA A 273 -4.77 -2.08 29.29
C ALA A 273 -3.35 -1.88 29.84
N ARG A 274 -3.19 -0.98 30.83
CA ARG A 274 -1.90 -0.73 31.50
C ARG A 274 -1.38 -1.90 32.33
N SER A 275 -2.25 -2.82 32.72
CA SER A 275 -1.87 -4.01 33.48
C SER A 275 -1.33 -5.15 32.60
N LEU A 276 -1.52 -5.06 31.28
CA LEU A 276 -1.08 -6.08 30.34
C LEU A 276 0.38 -5.81 29.91
N PRO A 277 1.19 -6.88 29.72
CA PRO A 277 2.55 -6.74 29.22
C PRO A 277 2.62 -6.44 27.71
N ILE A 278 1.46 -6.30 27.05
CA ILE A 278 1.31 -6.13 25.61
C ILE A 278 0.56 -4.82 25.38
N GLU A 279 1.03 -4.03 24.41
CA GLU A 279 0.40 -2.79 24.01
C GLU A 279 -1.03 -3.04 23.50
N SER A 280 -1.98 -2.21 23.93
CA SER A 280 -3.38 -2.37 23.55
C SER A 280 -4.10 -1.02 23.49
N PHE A 281 -5.12 -0.95 22.64
CA PHE A 281 -5.91 0.25 22.39
C PHE A 281 -7.35 0.04 22.85
N VAL A 282 -7.93 1.02 23.54
CA VAL A 282 -9.34 0.99 23.92
C VAL A 282 -10.20 1.36 22.71
N VAL A 283 -11.12 0.49 22.32
CA VAL A 283 -12.06 0.68 21.22
C VAL A 283 -13.49 0.49 21.68
N THR A 284 -14.44 1.16 21.02
CA THR A 284 -15.86 0.90 21.26
C THR A 284 -16.28 -0.41 20.62
N VAL A 285 -17.12 -1.18 21.31
CA VAL A 285 -17.77 -2.37 20.77
C VAL A 285 -18.82 -1.88 19.77
N GLN A 286 -18.59 -2.14 18.49
CA GLN A 286 -19.63 -1.92 17.49
C GLN A 286 -20.64 -3.07 17.60
N PRO A 287 -21.95 -2.76 17.67
CA PRO A 287 -23.01 -3.77 17.70
C PRO A 287 -23.08 -4.58 16.40
#